data_AF-A0A357R0Y7-F1
#
_entry.id   AF-A0A357R0Y7-F1
#
_cell.length_a   1.000
_cell.length_b   1.000
_cell.length_c   1.000
_cell.angle_alpha   90.00
_cell.angle_beta   90.00
_cell.angle_gamma   90.00
#
_symmetry.space_group_name_H-M   'P 1'
#
loop_
_entity.id
_entity.type
_entity.pdbx_description
1 polymer ?
#
loop_
_entity_poly.entity_id
_entity_poly.type
_entity_poly.pdbx_seq_one_letter_code
_entity_poly.pdbx_strand_id
1 'polypeptide(L)'
;MVSESGEVMKCILCQSSSLNIATFRNVSIYQCQHCQSVFKNPSDYISRIEEDKVYQSHNNDIHDSKYLAFVSPIIYEIQQSFSTDSLGLDFGCGSGPIISHHLSTYGYRIHLYDPLFYPDTEPLQLKFDYIICSEVMEHFKQLYLELQRLFNKLKPHGKLICMTDIYHTDTDFSS
;
A
#
# COMPACT_ATOMS: atom_id res chain seq x y z
N MET A 1 13.91 -15.16 -37.86
CA MET A 1 12.75 -14.27 -37.69
C MET A 1 12.29 -14.46 -36.26
N VAL A 2 12.71 -13.57 -35.35
CA VAL A 2 12.34 -13.64 -33.94
C VAL A 2 10.89 -13.17 -33.84
N SER A 3 10.00 -14.02 -33.33
CA SER A 3 8.60 -13.67 -33.09
C SER A 3 8.52 -12.68 -31.91
N GLU A 4 8.60 -11.38 -32.22
CA GLU A 4 8.39 -10.26 -31.29
C GLU A 4 6.90 -10.04 -31.00
N SER A 5 6.25 -11.01 -30.35
CA SER A 5 4.97 -10.75 -29.70
C SER A 5 5.14 -11.01 -28.21
N GLY A 6 5.83 -10.09 -27.54
CA GLY A 6 5.85 -10.06 -26.08
C GLY A 6 4.41 -10.01 -25.59
N GLU A 7 4.07 -10.86 -24.62
CA GLU A 7 2.70 -10.97 -24.13
C GLU A 7 2.22 -9.59 -23.63
N VAL A 8 1.09 -9.13 -24.15
CA VAL A 8 0.55 -7.79 -23.89
C VAL A 8 -0.57 -7.88 -22.86
N MET A 9 -0.44 -7.12 -21.78
CA MET A 9 -1.44 -7.02 -20.71
C MET A 9 -1.93 -5.58 -20.55
N LYS A 10 -3.19 -5.42 -20.11
CA LYS A 10 -3.72 -4.13 -19.68
C LYS A 10 -3.14 -3.73 -18.32
N CYS A 11 -2.56 -2.54 -18.24
CA CYS A 11 -2.01 -1.99 -17.01
C CYS A 11 -3.08 -1.88 -15.91
N ILE A 12 -2.76 -2.37 -14.71
CA ILE A 12 -3.66 -2.34 -13.54
C ILE A 12 -3.94 -0.94 -12.99
N LEU A 13 -3.16 0.06 -13.41
CA LEU A 13 -3.27 1.45 -12.98
C LEU A 13 -3.98 2.32 -14.03
N CYS A 14 -3.43 2.38 -15.25
CA CYS A 14 -3.89 3.31 -16.30
C CYS A 14 -4.56 2.62 -17.51
N GLN A 15 -4.71 1.29 -17.49
CA GLN A 15 -5.35 0.49 -18.56
C GLN A 15 -4.70 0.58 -19.95
N SER A 16 -3.51 1.18 -20.06
CA SER A 16 -2.69 1.16 -21.27
C SER A 16 -2.00 -0.20 -21.46
N SER A 17 -1.37 -0.41 -22.61
CA SER A 17 -0.63 -1.65 -22.90
C SER A 17 0.63 -1.78 -22.03
N SER A 18 0.91 -3.01 -21.62
CA SER A 18 2.08 -3.39 -20.82
C SER A 18 2.77 -4.59 -21.46
N LEU A 19 4.09 -4.64 -21.37
CA LEU A 19 4.92 -5.72 -21.91
C LEU A 19 5.45 -6.57 -20.77
N ASN A 20 5.51 -7.89 -20.97
CA ASN A 20 6.24 -8.78 -20.07
C ASN A 20 7.73 -8.43 -20.13
N ILE A 21 8.33 -8.08 -18.98
CA ILE A 21 9.74 -7.71 -18.85
C ILE A 21 10.58 -8.80 -18.16
N ALA A 22 9.94 -9.71 -17.43
CA ALA A 22 10.59 -10.81 -16.74
C ALA A 22 9.57 -11.91 -16.38
N THR A 23 10.07 -13.14 -16.21
CA THR A 23 9.31 -14.24 -15.61
C THR A 23 10.21 -14.92 -14.57
N PHE A 24 9.75 -14.99 -13.32
CA PHE A 24 10.50 -15.60 -12.24
C PHE A 24 9.61 -16.55 -11.45
N ARG A 25 10.04 -17.80 -11.25
CA ARG A 25 9.28 -18.85 -10.53
C ARG A 25 7.80 -18.95 -10.99
N ASN A 26 7.57 -18.90 -12.31
CA ASN A 26 6.25 -18.89 -12.95
C ASN A 26 5.38 -17.66 -12.65
N VAL A 27 5.97 -16.57 -12.15
CA VAL A 27 5.32 -15.27 -12.00
C VAL A 27 5.78 -14.36 -13.13
N SER A 28 4.84 -13.91 -13.96
CA SER A 28 5.10 -12.96 -15.03
C SER A 28 5.05 -11.52 -14.51
N ILE A 29 6.05 -10.72 -14.88
CA ILE A 29 6.18 -9.31 -14.48
C ILE A 29 6.00 -8.44 -15.72
N TYR A 30 5.09 -7.48 -15.65
CA TYR A 30 4.76 -6.57 -16.74
C TYR A 30 5.12 -5.14 -16.38
N GLN A 31 5.59 -4.39 -17.38
CA GLN A 31 5.79 -2.94 -17.29
C GLN A 31 4.89 -2.20 -18.27
N CYS A 32 4.12 -1.25 -17.74
CA CYS A 32 3.27 -0.40 -18.56
C CYS A 32 4.10 0.54 -19.44
N GLN A 33 3.81 0.57 -20.74
CA GLN A 33 4.52 1.42 -21.69
C GLN A 33 4.12 2.91 -21.61
N HIS A 34 3.04 3.22 -20.88
CA HIS A 34 2.55 4.58 -20.71
C HIS A 34 2.96 5.19 -19.36
N CYS A 35 2.52 4.57 -18.25
CA CYS A 35 2.76 5.10 -16.91
C CYS A 35 3.95 4.45 -16.17
N GLN A 36 4.69 3.55 -16.83
CA GLN A 36 5.89 2.88 -16.31
C GLN A 36 5.68 2.01 -15.05
N SER A 37 4.44 1.79 -14.61
CA SER A 37 4.14 0.91 -13.47
C SER A 37 4.59 -0.52 -13.75
N VAL A 38 5.21 -1.14 -12.76
CA VAL A 38 5.61 -2.56 -12.77
C VAL A 38 4.67 -3.36 -11.89
N PHE A 39 4.17 -4.48 -12.38
CA PHE A 39 3.20 -5.31 -11.66
C PHE A 39 3.27 -6.78 -12.10
N LYS A 40 2.85 -7.69 -11.23
CA LYS A 40 2.73 -9.12 -11.56
C LYS A 40 1.45 -9.39 -12.34
N ASN A 41 1.39 -10.49 -13.09
CA ASN A 41 0.12 -10.95 -13.64
C ASN A 41 -0.89 -11.15 -12.49
N PRO A 42 -2.11 -10.58 -12.57
CA PRO A 42 -3.12 -10.80 -11.56
C PRO A 42 -3.52 -12.28 -11.37
N SER A 43 -3.29 -13.15 -12.37
CA SER A 43 -3.48 -14.60 -12.23
C SER A 43 -2.45 -15.26 -11.32
N ASP A 44 -1.30 -14.64 -11.12
CA ASP A 44 -0.17 -15.17 -10.35
C ASP A 44 -0.21 -14.69 -8.89
N TYR A 45 -1.23 -13.92 -8.52
CA TYR A 45 -1.47 -13.55 -7.13
C TYR A 45 -1.80 -14.80 -6.31
N ILE A 46 -1.09 -14.96 -5.20
CA ILE A 46 -1.45 -15.97 -4.20
C ILE A 46 -2.85 -15.66 -3.64
N SER A 47 -3.52 -16.70 -3.14
CA SER A 47 -4.85 -16.52 -2.58
C SER A 47 -4.79 -15.61 -1.35
N ARG A 48 -5.89 -14.91 -1.06
CA ARG A 48 -5.97 -14.05 0.13
C ARG A 48 -5.63 -14.83 1.42
N ILE A 49 -6.03 -16.10 1.47
CA ILE A 49 -5.75 -17.02 2.59
C ILE A 49 -4.24 -17.27 2.75
N GLU A 50 -3.50 -17.37 1.65
CA GLU A 50 -2.04 -17.54 1.67
C GLU A 50 -1.33 -16.25 2.07
N GLU A 51 -1.80 -15.09 1.58
CA GLU A 51 -1.30 -13.78 2.05
C GLU A 51 -1.51 -13.63 3.57
N ASP A 52 -2.74 -13.88 4.05
CA ASP A 52 -3.10 -13.74 5.46
C ASP A 52 -2.24 -14.66 6.37
N LYS A 53 -1.85 -15.86 5.90
CA LYS A 53 -0.93 -16.75 6.63
C LYS A 53 0.47 -16.17 6.77
N VAL A 54 0.98 -15.50 5.74
CA VAL A 54 2.27 -14.79 5.80
C VAL A 54 2.16 -13.62 6.78
N TYR A 55 1.09 -12.81 6.70
CA TYR A 55 0.87 -11.70 7.63
C TYR A 55 0.71 -12.13 9.08
N GLN A 56 0.02 -13.24 9.35
CA GLN A 56 -0.11 -13.78 10.72
C GLN A 56 1.23 -14.24 11.31
N SER A 57 2.23 -14.51 10.46
CA SER A 57 3.58 -14.84 10.91
C SER A 57 4.42 -13.61 11.27
N HIS A 58 3.99 -12.40 10.86
CA HIS A 58 4.64 -11.16 11.25
C HIS A 58 4.28 -10.81 12.68
N ASN A 59 5.30 -10.67 13.53
CA ASN A 59 5.16 -10.16 14.88
C ASN A 59 5.49 -8.65 14.86
N ASN A 60 4.49 -7.81 14.54
CA ASN A 60 4.66 -6.36 14.56
C ASN A 60 4.66 -5.88 16.02
N ASP A 61 5.85 -5.78 16.61
CA ASP A 61 6.04 -5.20 17.93
C ASP A 61 6.01 -3.66 17.83
N ILE A 62 5.05 -3.03 18.51
CA ILE A 62 4.93 -1.57 18.61
C ILE A 62 6.13 -0.91 19.29
N HIS A 63 7.00 -1.69 19.94
CA HIS A 63 8.25 -1.25 20.56
C HIS A 63 9.48 -1.56 19.70
N ASP A 64 9.33 -2.10 18.49
CA ASP A 64 10.46 -2.31 17.59
C ASP A 64 11.02 -0.96 17.10
N SER A 65 12.15 -0.57 17.67
CA SER A 65 12.87 0.65 17.30
C SER A 65 13.29 0.71 15.82
N LYS A 66 13.58 -0.42 15.18
CA LYS A 66 13.93 -0.46 13.75
C LYS A 66 12.71 -0.19 12.90
N TYR A 67 11.57 -0.81 13.25
CA TYR A 67 10.33 -0.57 12.54
C TYR A 67 9.84 0.87 12.74
N LEU A 68 9.94 1.40 13.96
CA LEU A 68 9.66 2.81 14.23
C LEU A 68 10.54 3.74 13.39
N ALA A 69 11.84 3.46 13.27
CA ALA A 69 12.75 4.23 12.45
C ALA A 69 12.37 4.18 10.96
N PHE A 70 11.97 3.01 10.45
CA PHE A 70 11.50 2.83 9.09
C PHE A 70 10.24 3.66 8.78
N VAL A 71 9.24 3.65 9.68
CA VAL A 71 7.98 4.42 9.47
C VAL A 71 8.07 5.89 9.90
N SER A 72 9.18 6.31 10.52
CA SER A 72 9.35 7.67 11.03
C SER A 72 9.12 8.80 10.01
N PRO A 73 9.40 8.64 8.69
CA PRO A 73 9.10 9.67 7.70
C PRO A 73 7.60 10.00 7.63
N ILE A 74 6.71 9.00 7.78
CA ILE A 74 5.26 9.20 7.80
C ILE A 74 4.86 10.02 9.04
N ILE A 75 5.38 9.61 10.21
CA ILE A 75 5.10 10.30 11.48
C ILE A 75 5.52 11.76 11.39
N TYR A 76 6.71 12.02 10.85
CA TYR A 76 7.22 13.38 10.66
C TYR A 76 6.36 14.19 9.70
N GLU A 77 5.98 13.64 8.54
CA GLU A 77 5.10 14.33 7.58
C GLU A 77 3.77 14.71 8.22
N ILE A 78 3.18 13.82 9.04
CA ILE A 78 1.93 14.10 9.73
C ILE A 78 2.11 15.24 10.75
N GLN A 79 3.16 15.18 11.56
CA GLN A 79 3.44 16.21 12.56
C GLN A 79 3.72 17.59 11.98
N GLN A 80 4.26 17.66 10.76
CA GLN A 80 4.52 18.93 10.06
C GLN A 80 3.28 19.46 9.33
N SER A 81 2.42 18.57 8.83
CA SER A 81 1.31 18.95 7.94
C SER A 81 -0.04 19.09 8.63
N PHE A 82 -0.23 18.48 9.80
CA PHE A 82 -1.54 18.36 10.46
C PHE A 82 -1.46 18.72 11.93
N SER A 83 -2.57 19.24 12.47
CA SER A 83 -2.74 19.43 13.91
C SER A 83 -3.30 18.16 14.57
N THR A 84 -3.22 18.08 15.90
CA THR A 84 -3.84 17.00 16.68
C THR A 84 -5.37 16.93 16.54
N ASP A 85 -6.01 18.03 16.13
CA ASP A 85 -7.43 18.08 15.82
C ASP A 85 -7.76 17.47 14.45
N SER A 86 -6.77 17.22 13.59
CA SER A 86 -6.97 16.58 12.30
C SER A 86 -7.34 15.10 12.49
N LEU A 87 -8.32 14.62 11.73
CA LEU A 87 -8.80 13.25 11.80
C LEU A 87 -8.04 12.38 10.79
N GLY A 88 -7.26 11.42 11.31
CA GLY A 88 -6.50 10.46 10.52
C GLY A 88 -7.18 9.11 10.37
N LEU A 89 -6.82 8.38 9.32
CA LEU A 89 -7.05 6.95 9.17
C LEU A 89 -5.72 6.24 8.89
N ASP A 90 -5.43 5.19 9.62
CA ASP A 90 -4.36 4.24 9.32
C ASP A 90 -4.96 3.03 8.61
N PHE A 91 -4.84 3.02 7.28
CA PHE A 91 -5.47 2.04 6.41
C PHE A 91 -4.49 0.91 6.10
N GLY A 92 -4.89 -0.33 6.43
CA GLY A 92 -4.03 -1.50 6.41
C GLY A 92 -3.01 -1.50 7.55
N CYS A 93 -3.44 -1.05 8.74
CA CYS A 93 -2.57 -0.81 9.89
C CYS A 93 -1.95 -2.09 10.51
N GLY A 94 -2.31 -3.28 10.02
CA GLY A 94 -1.74 -4.56 10.47
C GLY A 94 -2.10 -4.90 11.91
N SER A 95 -1.36 -5.85 12.51
CA SER A 95 -1.57 -6.34 13.88
C SER A 95 -1.00 -5.43 14.97
N GLY A 96 -0.01 -4.60 14.62
CA GLY A 96 0.72 -3.72 15.53
C GLY A 96 0.86 -2.33 14.91
N PRO A 97 -0.15 -1.45 15.05
CA PRO A 97 -0.23 -0.19 14.32
C PRO A 97 0.69 0.87 14.95
N ILE A 98 2.01 0.71 14.76
CA ILE A 98 3.04 1.51 15.43
C ILE A 98 2.94 3.01 15.11
N ILE A 99 2.55 3.37 13.88
CA ILE A 99 2.38 4.76 13.44
C ILE A 99 1.27 5.43 14.25
N SER A 100 0.09 4.79 14.28
CA SER A 100 -1.07 5.26 15.05
C SER A 100 -0.82 5.28 16.54
N HIS A 101 -0.15 4.25 17.08
CA HIS A 101 0.23 4.19 18.49
C HIS A 101 1.11 5.38 18.85
N HIS A 102 2.20 5.59 18.09
CA HIS A 102 3.13 6.68 18.33
C HIS A 102 2.42 8.04 18.24
N LEU A 103 1.69 8.33 17.16
CA LEU A 103 0.96 9.60 16.99
C LEU A 103 -0.09 9.83 18.08
N SER A 104 -0.76 8.79 18.56
CA SER A 104 -1.73 8.89 19.66
C SER A 104 -1.07 9.35 20.97
N THR A 105 0.20 8.99 21.23
CA THR A 105 0.95 9.51 22.40
C THR A 105 1.20 11.02 22.34
N TYR A 106 1.16 11.61 21.15
CA TYR A 106 1.22 13.07 20.93
C TYR A 106 -0.17 13.73 20.82
N GLY A 107 -1.25 12.98 21.05
CA GLY A 107 -2.62 13.50 21.08
C GLY A 107 -3.35 13.55 19.73
N TYR A 108 -2.81 12.93 18.67
CA TYR A 108 -3.50 12.85 17.38
C TYR A 108 -4.69 11.89 17.43
N ARG A 109 -5.75 12.22 16.68
CA ARG A 109 -6.94 11.36 16.53
C ARG A 109 -6.83 10.53 15.26
N ILE A 110 -6.63 9.22 15.40
CA ILE A 110 -6.44 8.31 14.27
C ILE A 110 -7.34 7.11 14.42
N HIS A 111 -8.13 6.83 13.40
CA HIS A 111 -8.87 5.59 13.28
C HIS A 111 -8.01 4.51 12.64
N LEU A 112 -8.29 3.26 12.99
CA LEU A 112 -7.62 2.09 12.44
C LEU A 112 -8.57 1.35 11.50
N TYR A 113 -8.03 0.82 10.41
CA TYR A 113 -8.73 -0.16 9.59
C TYR A 113 -7.75 -1.15 9.02
N ASP A 114 -8.06 -2.44 9.14
CA ASP A 114 -7.34 -3.52 8.50
C ASP A 114 -8.29 -4.70 8.30
N PRO A 115 -8.45 -5.26 7.09
CA PRO A 115 -9.42 -6.33 6.84
C PRO A 115 -9.25 -7.58 7.70
N LEU A 116 -8.04 -7.82 8.23
CA LEU A 116 -7.72 -8.99 9.05
C LEU A 116 -7.65 -8.64 10.54
N PHE A 117 -6.99 -7.55 10.91
CA PHE A 117 -6.69 -7.23 12.31
C PHE A 117 -7.63 -6.19 12.94
N TYR A 118 -8.21 -5.30 12.12
CA TYR A 118 -9.15 -4.26 12.53
C TYR A 118 -10.32 -4.20 11.54
N PRO A 119 -11.16 -5.26 11.47
CA PRO A 119 -12.12 -5.46 10.39
C PRO A 119 -13.36 -4.57 10.49
N ASP A 120 -13.46 -3.75 11.53
CA ASP A 120 -14.57 -2.81 11.67
C ASP A 120 -14.54 -1.77 10.55
N THR A 121 -15.63 -1.70 9.80
CA THR A 121 -15.77 -0.80 8.65
C THR A 121 -16.40 0.54 9.01
N GLU A 122 -16.84 0.76 10.26
CA GLU A 122 -17.39 2.05 10.68
C GLU A 122 -16.49 3.25 10.37
N PRO A 123 -15.16 3.21 10.62
CA PRO A 123 -14.27 4.30 10.25
C PRO A 123 -14.34 4.66 8.77
N LEU A 124 -14.59 3.68 7.89
CA LEU A 124 -14.71 3.91 6.45
C LEU A 124 -15.94 4.73 6.07
N GLN A 125 -16.87 5.01 6.98
CA GLN A 125 -18.00 5.91 6.72
C GLN A 125 -17.62 7.39 6.91
N LEU A 126 -16.46 7.68 7.49
CA LEU A 126 -16.00 9.03 7.78
C LEU A 126 -15.24 9.65 6.61
N LYS A 127 -14.87 10.93 6.79
CA LYS A 127 -13.96 11.68 5.94
C LYS A 127 -12.74 12.13 6.75
N PHE A 128 -11.56 12.03 6.16
CA PHE A 128 -10.29 12.21 6.86
C PHE A 128 -9.49 13.38 6.32
N ASP A 129 -8.77 14.06 7.21
CA ASP A 129 -7.78 15.08 6.86
C ASP A 129 -6.52 14.42 6.28
N TYR A 130 -6.17 13.22 6.76
CA TYR A 130 -5.13 12.39 6.16
C TYR A 130 -5.45 10.90 6.26
N ILE A 131 -4.93 10.14 5.31
CA ILE A 131 -4.97 8.67 5.31
C ILE A 131 -3.53 8.17 5.15
N ILE A 132 -3.11 7.27 6.03
CA ILE A 132 -1.84 6.54 5.95
C ILE A 132 -2.09 5.22 5.22
N CYS A 133 -1.20 4.87 4.31
CA CYS A 133 -1.19 3.62 3.55
C CYS A 133 0.26 3.14 3.44
N SER A 134 0.78 2.50 4.50
CA SER A 134 2.17 2.05 4.61
C SER A 134 2.25 0.55 4.37
N GLU A 135 3.01 0.12 3.37
CA GLU A 135 3.20 -1.30 2.99
C GLU A 135 1.89 -2.03 2.66
N VAL A 136 0.97 -1.31 2.01
CA VAL A 136 -0.41 -1.77 1.73
C VAL A 136 -0.76 -1.68 0.24
N MET A 137 -0.33 -0.63 -0.46
CA MET A 137 -0.77 -0.38 -1.83
C MET A 137 -0.27 -1.41 -2.84
N GLU A 138 0.88 -2.01 -2.59
CA GLU A 138 1.48 -3.07 -3.39
C GLU A 138 0.67 -4.37 -3.36
N HIS A 139 -0.21 -4.51 -2.36
CA HIS A 139 -1.12 -5.65 -2.21
C HIS A 139 -2.50 -5.41 -2.82
N PHE A 140 -2.76 -4.23 -3.39
CA PHE A 140 -4.05 -3.94 -4.01
C PHE A 140 -4.23 -4.71 -5.31
N LYS A 141 -5.15 -5.68 -5.29
CA LYS A 141 -5.57 -6.43 -6.48
C LYS A 141 -6.18 -5.52 -7.56
N GLN A 142 -6.86 -4.46 -7.13
CA GLN A 142 -7.49 -3.45 -7.99
C GLN A 142 -7.01 -2.05 -7.60
N LEU A 143 -5.70 -1.80 -7.74
CA LEU A 143 -5.00 -0.56 -7.33
C LEU A 143 -5.77 0.72 -7.69
N TYR A 144 -6.24 0.86 -8.94
CA TYR A 144 -7.00 2.04 -9.37
C TYR A 144 -8.27 2.26 -8.54
N LEU A 145 -9.07 1.21 -8.32
CA LEU A 145 -10.34 1.29 -7.59
C LEU A 145 -10.11 1.54 -6.10
N GLU A 146 -9.07 0.93 -5.53
CA GLU A 146 -8.69 1.14 -4.14
C GLU A 146 -8.19 2.56 -3.89
N LEU A 147 -7.32 3.08 -4.76
CA LEU A 147 -6.90 4.48 -4.68
C LEU A 147 -8.09 5.42 -4.82
N GLN A 148 -8.97 5.19 -5.79
CA GLN A 148 -10.18 6.00 -5.94
C GLN A 148 -11.05 5.96 -4.67
N ARG A 149 -11.18 4.79 -4.03
CA ARG A 149 -11.90 4.64 -2.76
C ARG A 149 -11.26 5.48 -1.65
N LEU A 150 -9.93 5.43 -1.50
CA LEU A 150 -9.20 6.20 -0.50
C LEU A 150 -9.27 7.71 -0.76
N PHE A 151 -9.07 8.16 -2.00
CA PHE A 151 -9.23 9.57 -2.38
C PHE A 151 -10.66 10.06 -2.09
N ASN A 152 -11.67 9.24 -2.34
CA ASN A 152 -13.05 9.54 -1.99
C ASN A 152 -13.32 9.59 -0.48
N LYS A 153 -12.39 9.22 0.39
CA LYS A 153 -12.50 9.38 1.84
C LYS A 153 -11.76 10.60 2.38
N LEU A 154 -10.97 11.27 1.55
CA LEU A 154 -10.33 12.52 1.96
C LEU A 154 -11.34 13.68 2.00
N LYS A 155 -11.14 14.57 2.96
CA LYS A 155 -11.73 15.92 2.98
C LYS A 155 -11.06 16.79 1.90
N PRO A 156 -11.65 17.94 1.54
CA PRO A 156 -10.95 18.94 0.72
C PRO A 156 -9.57 19.24 1.32
N HIS A 157 -8.54 19.26 0.48
CA HIS A 157 -7.12 19.42 0.86
C HIS A 157 -6.52 18.30 1.73
N GLY A 158 -7.25 17.21 1.96
CA GLY A 158 -6.72 16.05 2.67
C GLY A 158 -5.61 15.35 1.87
N LYS A 159 -4.73 14.65 2.57
CA LYS A 159 -3.60 13.94 1.95
C LYS A 159 -3.70 12.42 2.11
N LEU A 160 -3.41 11.70 1.03
CA LEU A 160 -3.07 10.28 1.10
C LEU A 160 -1.54 10.17 1.21
N ILE A 161 -1.06 9.61 2.32
CA ILE A 161 0.37 9.44 2.62
C ILE A 161 0.69 7.96 2.45
N CYS A 162 1.55 7.65 1.49
CA CYS A 162 1.91 6.29 1.15
C CYS A 162 3.39 6.03 1.39
N MET A 163 3.71 4.80 1.82
CA MET A 163 5.07 4.29 1.87
C MET A 163 5.05 2.85 1.36
N THR A 164 5.91 2.55 0.41
CA THR A 164 6.04 1.24 -0.25
C THR A 164 7.45 1.15 -0.79
N ASP A 165 7.92 -0.06 -1.10
CA ASP A 165 9.16 -0.23 -1.84
C ASP A 165 9.09 0.44 -3.22
N ILE A 166 10.15 1.17 -3.55
CA ILE A 166 10.27 1.89 -4.82
C ILE A 166 10.95 0.96 -5.82
N TYR A 167 10.32 0.77 -6.97
CA TYR A 167 10.96 0.09 -8.10
C TYR A 167 12.10 0.95 -8.67
N HIS A 168 13.28 0.35 -8.77
CA HIS A 168 14.42 0.91 -9.47
C HIS A 168 14.72 0.09 -10.74
N THR A 169 15.28 0.70 -11.78
CA THR A 169 15.54 0.00 -13.07
C THR A 169 16.55 -1.14 -12.95
N ASP A 170 17.34 -1.16 -11.88
CA ASP A 170 18.30 -2.20 -11.51
C ASP A 170 17.74 -3.20 -10.49
N THR A 171 16.43 -3.19 -10.22
CA THR A 171 15.77 -4.16 -9.35
C THR A 171 15.96 -5.58 -9.89
N ASP A 172 16.57 -6.44 -9.08
CA ASP A 172 16.73 -7.85 -9.39
C ASP A 172 15.49 -8.64 -8.94
N PHE A 173 14.69 -9.06 -9.92
CA PHE A 173 13.50 -9.88 -9.67
C PHE A 173 13.79 -11.36 -9.42
N SER A 174 15.06 -11.77 -9.39
CA SER A 174 15.47 -13.18 -9.27
C SER A 174 15.73 -13.68 -7.84
N SER A 175 15.52 -12.82 -6.84
CA SER A 175 15.73 -13.14 -5.41
C SER A 175 14.45 -13.54 -4.68
#